data_AF-A0A166JWS2-F1
#
_entry.id   AF-A0A166JWS2-F1
#
_cell.length_a   1.000
_cell.length_b   1.000
_cell.length_c   1.000
_cell.angle_alpha   90.00
_cell.angle_beta   90.00
_cell.angle_gamma   90.00
#
_symmetry.space_group_name_H-M   'P 1'
#
loop_
_entity.id
_entity.type
_entity.pdbx_description
1 polymer ?
#
loop_
_entity_poly.entity_id
_entity_poly.type
_entity_poly.pdbx_seq_one_letter_code
_entity_poly.pdbx_strand_id
1 'polypeptide(L)'
;SLNPKIPVGTIVVIHDHLALPNLTGPLNPLLGPVVPPHKRFTPLSAAYSSRLRRFAFLAAHSPASPGSASHGLGLPREATAEGTYAWVSGPTYETPAEGRFLRAAGADVVGMSTVPEVVVARAEGMEVLVLSLVTNAVKIPDGYRSVKAEVEAE
;
A
#
# COMPACT_ATOMS: atom_id res chain seq x y z
N SER A 1 5.02 7.36 -2.09
CA SER A 1 3.88 7.42 -3.03
C SER A 1 4.36 7.28 -4.45
N LEU A 2 3.74 6.36 -5.18
CA LEU A 2 3.86 6.22 -6.62
C LEU A 2 2.87 7.14 -7.33
N ASN A 3 1.72 7.45 -6.76
CA ASN A 3 0.70 8.29 -7.38
C ASN A 3 0.97 9.79 -7.14
N PRO A 4 1.25 10.60 -8.18
CA PRO A 4 1.52 12.04 -8.03
C PRO A 4 0.36 12.84 -7.41
N LYS A 5 -0.86 12.30 -7.44
CA LYS A 5 -2.05 12.93 -6.83
C LYS A 5 -2.15 12.70 -5.32
N ILE A 6 -1.30 11.85 -4.75
CA ILE A 6 -1.25 11.54 -3.32
C ILE A 6 0.06 12.11 -2.75
N PRO A 7 0.03 13.34 -2.19
CA PRO A 7 1.22 14.03 -1.71
C PRO A 7 1.75 13.45 -0.39
N VAL A 8 2.93 13.94 0.01
CA VAL A 8 3.51 13.63 1.32
C VAL A 8 2.61 14.13 2.44
N GLY A 9 2.45 13.33 3.49
CA GLY A 9 1.57 13.59 4.62
C GLY A 9 0.17 12.98 4.49
N THR A 10 -0.23 12.50 3.32
CA THR A 10 -1.52 11.83 3.13
C THR A 10 -1.52 10.43 3.76
N ILE A 11 -2.61 10.09 4.46
CA ILE A 11 -2.88 8.74 4.97
C ILE A 11 -3.69 7.98 3.91
N VAL A 12 -3.12 6.93 3.35
CA VAL A 12 -3.77 6.08 2.36
C VAL A 12 -4.42 4.88 3.04
N VAL A 13 -5.74 4.81 2.93
CA VAL A 13 -6.55 3.67 3.34
C VAL A 13 -6.44 2.60 2.25
N ILE A 14 -5.71 1.52 2.54
CA ILE A 14 -5.39 0.49 1.53
C ILE A 14 -6.62 -0.35 1.22
N HIS A 15 -6.97 -0.47 -0.06
CA HIS A 15 -8.09 -1.31 -0.52
C HIS A 15 -7.64 -2.59 -1.23
N ASP A 16 -6.40 -2.63 -1.72
CA ASP A 16 -5.82 -3.80 -2.38
C ASP A 16 -4.28 -3.79 -2.31
N HIS A 17 -3.63 -4.88 -2.74
CA HIS A 17 -2.18 -4.94 -2.85
C HIS A 17 -1.66 -5.65 -4.10
N LEU A 18 -0.44 -5.27 -4.50
CA LEU A 18 0.42 -6.07 -5.39
C LEU A 18 1.52 -6.70 -4.54
N ALA A 19 1.52 -8.02 -4.40
CA ALA A 19 2.48 -8.75 -3.57
C ALA A 19 3.58 -9.39 -4.42
N LEU A 20 4.52 -8.59 -4.97
CA LEU A 20 5.55 -9.13 -5.86
C LEU A 20 6.34 -10.29 -5.22
N PRO A 21 6.76 -10.22 -3.94
CA PRO A 21 7.42 -11.36 -3.28
C PRO A 21 6.59 -12.65 -3.23
N ASN A 22 5.26 -12.56 -3.20
CA ASN A 22 4.37 -13.73 -3.26
C ASN A 22 4.27 -14.30 -4.68
N LEU A 23 4.35 -13.44 -5.70
CA LEU A 23 4.20 -13.84 -7.11
C LEU A 23 5.47 -14.49 -7.66
N THR A 24 6.64 -14.08 -7.19
CA THR A 24 7.93 -14.47 -7.79
C THR A 24 8.86 -15.25 -6.87
N GLY A 25 8.47 -15.51 -5.62
CA GLY A 25 9.38 -16.09 -4.64
C GLY A 25 8.72 -16.82 -3.47
N PRO A 26 9.53 -17.37 -2.55
CA PRO A 26 9.05 -18.18 -1.43
C PRO A 26 8.64 -17.33 -0.22
N LEU A 27 8.28 -16.06 -0.42
CA LEU A 27 8.00 -15.11 0.69
C LEU A 27 6.52 -15.04 1.08
N ASN A 28 5.68 -15.89 0.49
CA ASN A 28 4.31 -16.05 0.97
C ASN A 28 4.30 -16.78 2.33
N PRO A 29 3.76 -16.16 3.39
CA PRO A 29 3.86 -16.70 4.75
C PRO A 29 3.05 -17.99 4.96
N LEU A 30 2.19 -18.37 4.02
CA LEU A 30 1.41 -19.60 4.07
C LEU A 30 2.08 -20.77 3.33
N LEU A 31 3.30 -20.59 2.82
CA LEU A 31 4.11 -21.69 2.33
C LEU A 31 4.52 -22.62 3.48
N GLY A 32 4.72 -23.90 3.17
CA GLY A 32 4.93 -24.95 4.18
C GLY A 32 3.66 -25.76 4.48
N PRO A 33 3.71 -26.72 5.42
CA PRO A 33 2.58 -27.58 5.76
C PRO A 33 1.38 -26.81 6.31
N VAL A 34 0.17 -27.31 6.06
CA VAL A 34 -1.06 -26.76 6.66
C VAL A 34 -1.30 -27.42 8.00
N VAL A 35 -1.53 -26.61 9.03
CA VAL A 35 -1.96 -27.09 10.35
C VAL A 35 -3.48 -26.97 10.44
N PRO A 36 -4.23 -28.02 10.79
CA PRO A 36 -5.66 -27.90 11.07
C PRO A 36 -5.92 -26.89 12.20
N PRO A 37 -6.95 -26.03 12.11
CA PRO A 37 -8.06 -26.06 11.16
C PRO A 37 -7.88 -25.16 9.92
N HIS A 38 -6.68 -24.66 9.63
CA HIS A 38 -6.47 -23.66 8.57
C HIS A 38 -6.75 -24.22 7.17
N LYS A 39 -7.21 -23.34 6.27
CA LYS A 39 -7.44 -23.68 4.87
C LYS A 39 -6.12 -23.56 4.10
N ARG A 40 -5.91 -24.47 3.13
CA ARG A 40 -4.72 -24.41 2.26
C ARG A 40 -4.66 -23.15 1.40
N PHE A 41 -5.81 -22.76 0.84
CA PHE A 41 -5.92 -21.66 -0.13
C PHE A 41 -6.82 -20.57 0.45
N THR A 42 -6.21 -19.51 0.96
CA THR A 42 -6.90 -18.37 1.56
C THR A 42 -7.31 -17.36 0.47
N PRO A 43 -8.61 -17.07 0.29
CA PRO A 43 -9.04 -16.03 -0.65
C PRO A 43 -8.70 -14.63 -0.12
N LEU A 44 -8.08 -13.81 -0.97
CA LEU A 44 -7.66 -12.43 -0.63
C LEU A 44 -8.46 -11.33 -1.35
N SER A 45 -9.48 -11.67 -2.14
CA SER A 45 -10.32 -10.70 -2.87
C SER A 45 -11.04 -9.68 -1.97
N ALA A 46 -11.20 -10.02 -0.68
CA ALA A 46 -11.72 -9.14 0.36
C ALA A 46 -10.76 -9.06 1.55
N ALA A 47 -9.44 -9.05 1.28
CA ALA A 47 -8.41 -8.98 2.32
C ALA A 47 -8.53 -7.70 3.17
N TYR A 48 -8.98 -6.60 2.57
CA TYR A 48 -9.15 -5.30 3.22
C TYR A 48 -10.63 -5.01 3.46
N SER A 49 -11.04 -4.99 4.73
CA SER A 49 -12.46 -4.88 5.10
C SER A 49 -13.07 -3.55 4.67
N SER A 50 -14.07 -3.58 3.79
CA SER A 50 -14.82 -2.40 3.36
C SER A 50 -15.49 -1.67 4.54
N ARG A 51 -15.95 -2.43 5.55
CA ARG A 51 -16.53 -1.91 6.78
C ARG A 51 -15.52 -1.09 7.58
N LEU A 52 -14.32 -1.65 7.81
CA LEU A 52 -13.27 -0.95 8.55
C LEU A 52 -12.71 0.26 7.78
N ARG A 53 -12.55 0.15 6.46
CA ARG A 53 -12.15 1.28 5.60
C ARG A 53 -13.15 2.42 5.68
N ARG A 54 -14.46 2.12 5.64
CA ARG A 54 -15.51 3.13 5.83
C ARG A 54 -15.38 3.81 7.19
N PHE A 55 -15.12 3.06 8.26
CA PHE A 55 -14.91 3.67 9.58
C PHE A 55 -13.66 4.54 9.65
N ALA A 56 -12.57 4.19 8.95
CA ALA A 56 -11.39 5.04 8.88
C ALA A 56 -11.72 6.41 8.28
N PHE A 57 -12.43 6.45 7.15
CA PHE A 57 -12.85 7.73 6.54
C PHE A 57 -13.83 8.51 7.41
N LEU A 58 -14.79 7.84 8.04
CA LEU A 58 -15.72 8.51 8.96
C LEU A 58 -14.98 9.08 10.17
N ALA A 59 -14.06 8.33 10.78
CA ALA A 59 -13.27 8.81 11.91
C ALA A 59 -12.38 9.98 11.51
N ALA A 60 -11.74 9.93 10.34
CA ALA A 60 -10.90 11.02 9.84
C ALA A 60 -11.68 12.32 9.65
N HIS A 61 -12.85 12.28 8.98
CA HIS A 61 -13.53 13.49 8.50
C HIS A 61 -14.72 13.95 9.34
N SER A 62 -15.21 13.12 10.27
CA SER A 62 -16.28 13.57 11.17
C SER A 62 -15.77 14.70 12.05
N PRO A 63 -16.60 15.72 12.35
CA PRO A 63 -16.22 16.80 13.25
C PRO A 63 -15.76 16.26 14.60
N ALA A 64 -14.73 16.88 15.16
CA ALA A 64 -14.35 16.63 16.54
C ALA A 64 -15.46 17.18 17.46
N SER A 65 -16.14 16.28 18.18
CA SER A 65 -17.14 16.66 19.18
C SER A 65 -16.63 16.31 20.59
N PRO A 66 -16.39 17.31 21.44
CA PRO A 66 -16.08 17.06 22.85
C PRO A 66 -17.24 16.32 23.51
N GLY A 67 -16.97 15.18 24.15
CA GLY A 67 -17.96 14.43 24.95
C GLY A 67 -18.78 13.37 24.20
N SER A 68 -18.58 13.15 22.90
CA SER A 68 -19.16 12.00 22.18
C SER A 68 -18.23 10.78 22.23
N ALA A 69 -18.79 9.57 22.33
CA ALA A 69 -18.05 8.31 22.23
C ALA A 69 -17.47 8.06 20.81
N SER A 70 -17.94 8.81 19.80
CA SER A 70 -17.37 8.79 18.44
C SER A 70 -16.47 10.01 18.22
N HIS A 71 -15.17 9.85 18.45
CA HIS A 71 -14.16 10.89 18.27
C HIS A 71 -13.79 11.04 16.79
N GLY A 72 -14.58 11.83 16.05
CA GLY A 72 -14.12 12.35 14.76
C GLY A 72 -12.87 13.22 14.93
N LEU A 73 -11.97 13.21 13.94
CA LEU A 73 -10.72 13.97 13.98
C LEU A 73 -10.82 15.33 13.27
N GLY A 74 -11.87 15.57 12.48
CA GLY A 74 -12.02 16.80 11.71
C GLY A 74 -10.92 17.05 10.69
N LEU A 75 -10.24 15.99 10.21
CA LEU A 75 -9.19 16.11 9.21
C LEU A 75 -9.79 16.57 7.87
N PRO A 76 -9.08 17.43 7.11
CA PRO A 76 -9.54 17.85 5.80
C PRO A 76 -9.58 16.66 4.83
N ARG A 77 -10.38 16.75 3.77
CA ARG A 77 -10.65 15.60 2.88
C ARG A 77 -9.37 15.07 2.23
N GLU A 78 -8.47 15.97 1.85
CA GLU A 78 -7.16 15.70 1.26
C GLU A 78 -6.15 15.04 2.21
N ALA A 79 -6.42 15.02 3.53
CA ALA A 79 -5.56 14.33 4.48
C ALA A 79 -5.60 12.81 4.32
N THR A 80 -6.65 12.28 3.69
CA THR A 80 -6.77 10.85 3.41
C THR A 80 -6.99 10.56 1.93
N ALA A 81 -6.58 9.38 1.50
CA ALA A 81 -6.82 8.83 0.18
C ALA A 81 -7.14 7.34 0.28
N GLU A 82 -7.59 6.72 -0.80
CA GLU A 82 -7.58 5.28 -0.98
C GLU A 82 -6.59 4.89 -2.08
N GLY A 83 -5.98 3.71 -1.96
CA GLY A 83 -5.07 3.23 -3.00
C GLY A 83 -4.57 1.80 -2.83
N THR A 84 -3.94 1.30 -3.89
CA THR A 84 -3.32 -0.04 -3.95
C THR A 84 -1.88 0.01 -3.46
N TYR A 85 -1.51 -0.91 -2.56
CA TYR A 85 -0.17 -1.00 -1.99
C TYR A 85 0.69 -2.04 -2.70
N ALA A 86 1.79 -1.62 -3.32
CA ALA A 86 2.82 -2.53 -3.79
C ALA A 86 3.74 -2.93 -2.64
N TRP A 87 3.80 -4.23 -2.35
CA TRP A 87 4.81 -4.79 -1.48
C TRP A 87 6.02 -5.26 -2.31
N VAL A 88 7.19 -4.72 -1.96
CA VAL A 88 8.50 -5.16 -2.45
C VAL A 88 9.35 -5.64 -1.28
N SER A 89 10.40 -6.43 -1.53
CA SER A 89 11.23 -6.97 -0.44
C SER A 89 12.09 -5.90 0.25
N GLY A 90 12.52 -4.87 -0.48
CA GLY A 90 13.58 -3.97 -0.01
C GLY A 90 14.92 -4.70 0.14
N PRO A 91 15.88 -4.13 0.90
CA PRO A 91 15.80 -2.88 1.68
C PRO A 91 16.10 -1.63 0.86
N THR A 92 16.51 -1.77 -0.40
CA THR A 92 16.74 -0.63 -1.29
C THR A 92 15.41 0.01 -1.69
N TYR A 93 15.36 1.33 -1.71
CA TYR A 93 14.25 2.04 -2.39
C TYR A 93 14.23 1.72 -3.87
N GLU A 94 13.08 1.98 -4.48
CA GLU A 94 12.84 1.68 -5.88
C GLU A 94 13.72 2.55 -6.78
N THR A 95 14.31 1.93 -7.79
CA THR A 95 14.82 2.66 -8.94
C THR A 95 13.67 3.37 -9.66
N PRO A 96 13.95 4.41 -10.46
CA PRO A 96 12.89 5.04 -11.23
C PRO A 96 12.17 4.10 -12.21
N ALA A 97 12.86 3.07 -12.70
CA ALA A 97 12.27 2.07 -13.58
C ALA A 97 11.29 1.15 -12.84
N GLU A 98 11.66 0.67 -11.66
CA GLU A 98 10.76 -0.09 -10.77
C GLU A 98 9.56 0.75 -10.35
N GLY A 99 9.78 2.02 -9.99
CA GLY A 99 8.69 2.94 -9.70
C GLY A 99 7.70 3.11 -10.86
N ARG A 100 8.20 3.26 -12.11
CA ARG A 100 7.34 3.32 -13.30
C ARG A 100 6.56 2.02 -13.49
N PHE A 101 7.23 0.89 -13.35
CA PHE A 101 6.62 -0.42 -13.47
C PHE A 101 5.47 -0.60 -12.48
N LEU A 102 5.72 -0.34 -11.19
CA LEU A 102 4.71 -0.48 -10.14
C LEU A 102 3.54 0.48 -10.34
N ARG A 103 3.81 1.74 -10.71
CA ARG A 103 2.77 2.72 -11.05
C ARG A 103 1.92 2.24 -12.23
N ALA A 104 2.55 1.76 -13.30
CA ALA A 104 1.86 1.26 -14.49
C ALA A 104 1.04 -0.02 -14.20
N ALA A 105 1.49 -0.82 -13.23
CA ALA A 105 0.75 -1.98 -12.73
C ALA A 105 -0.44 -1.61 -11.82
N GLY A 106 -0.66 -0.31 -11.54
CA GLY A 106 -1.80 0.18 -10.78
C GLY A 106 -1.54 0.42 -9.29
N ALA A 107 -0.29 0.37 -8.82
CA ALA A 107 0.01 0.70 -7.43
C ALA A 107 0.06 2.22 -7.18
N ASP A 108 -0.53 2.64 -6.06
CA ASP A 108 -0.55 4.04 -5.61
C ASP A 108 0.57 4.34 -4.61
N VAL A 109 0.86 3.38 -3.74
CA VAL A 109 1.92 3.45 -2.74
C VAL A 109 2.74 2.18 -2.78
N VAL A 110 3.99 2.27 -2.33
CA VAL A 110 4.93 1.15 -2.27
C VAL A 110 5.57 1.12 -0.89
N GLY A 111 5.84 -0.08 -0.39
CA GLY A 111 6.59 -0.28 0.83
C GLY A 111 7.07 -1.72 0.98
N MET A 112 7.69 -2.00 2.13
CA MET A 112 8.51 -3.20 2.32
C MET A 112 7.96 -4.19 3.36
N SER A 113 6.75 -3.97 3.85
CA SER A 113 6.11 -4.77 4.91
C SER A 113 4.62 -4.99 4.65
N THR A 114 3.90 -5.40 5.69
CA THR A 114 2.44 -5.37 5.86
C THR A 114 1.70 -6.51 5.16
N VAL A 115 2.03 -6.81 3.91
CA VAL A 115 1.30 -7.85 3.16
C VAL A 115 1.43 -9.24 3.80
N PRO A 116 2.59 -9.70 4.32
CA PRO A 116 2.66 -10.96 5.05
C PRO A 116 1.68 -11.03 6.23
N GLU A 117 1.60 -9.96 7.01
CA GLU A 117 0.72 -9.87 8.17
C GLU A 117 -0.76 -9.88 7.75
N VAL A 118 -1.11 -9.18 6.67
CA VAL A 118 -2.46 -9.22 6.08
C VAL A 118 -2.82 -10.65 5.68
N VAL A 119 -1.93 -11.35 4.98
CA VAL A 119 -2.17 -12.71 4.48
C VAL A 119 -2.42 -13.67 5.64
N VAL A 120 -1.60 -13.62 6.70
CA VAL A 120 -1.77 -14.47 7.89
C VAL A 120 -3.06 -14.11 8.63
N ALA A 121 -3.33 -12.82 8.88
CA ALA A 121 -4.56 -12.40 9.56
C ALA A 121 -5.82 -12.87 8.81
N ARG A 122 -5.79 -12.87 7.47
CA ARG A 122 -6.88 -13.40 6.64
C ARG A 122 -6.99 -14.92 6.70
N ALA A 123 -5.88 -15.66 6.83
CA ALA A 123 -5.90 -17.10 7.07
C ALA A 123 -6.55 -17.44 8.43
N GLU A 124 -6.41 -16.57 9.42
CA GLU A 124 -7.06 -16.63 10.73
C GLU A 124 -8.51 -16.10 10.74
N GLY A 125 -9.03 -15.63 9.59
CA GLY A 125 -10.39 -15.11 9.48
C GLY A 125 -10.60 -13.71 10.06
N MET A 126 -9.53 -12.98 10.41
CA MET A 126 -9.60 -11.63 10.97
C MET A 126 -9.98 -10.60 9.91
N GLU A 127 -10.80 -9.60 10.25
CA GLU A 127 -10.94 -8.40 9.42
C GLU A 127 -9.69 -7.51 9.54
N VAL A 128 -9.26 -6.93 8.42
CA VAL A 128 -8.02 -6.15 8.35
C VAL A 128 -8.29 -4.75 7.79
N LEU A 129 -7.69 -3.75 8.44
CA LEU A 129 -7.55 -2.38 7.97
C LEU A 129 -6.06 -2.07 7.90
N VAL A 130 -5.62 -1.48 6.79
CA VAL A 130 -4.25 -1.00 6.63
C VAL A 130 -4.28 0.48 6.27
N LEU A 131 -3.46 1.25 6.97
CA LEU A 131 -3.22 2.67 6.71
C LEU A 131 -1.75 2.85 6.38
N SER A 132 -1.44 3.51 5.26
CA SER A 132 -0.08 3.84 4.86
C SER A 132 0.09 5.36 4.90
N LEU A 133 1.09 5.86 5.64
CA LEU A 133 1.45 7.27 5.60
C LEU A 133 2.42 7.50 4.44
N VAL A 134 2.08 8.42 3.53
CA VAL A 134 3.02 8.84 2.50
C VAL A 134 4.12 9.71 3.13
N THR A 135 5.32 9.16 3.24
CA THR A 135 6.50 9.85 3.79
C THR A 135 7.35 10.53 2.70
N ASN A 136 7.29 10.04 1.47
CA ASN A 136 8.01 10.60 0.32
C ASN A 136 7.29 10.30 -1.01
N ALA A 137 7.62 11.05 -2.06
CA ALA A 137 7.29 10.69 -3.45
C ALA A 137 8.43 9.87 -4.07
N VAL A 138 8.09 8.76 -4.74
CA VAL A 138 9.07 7.94 -5.47
C VAL A 138 9.65 8.76 -6.62
N LYS A 139 10.96 8.71 -6.80
CA LYS A 139 11.67 9.49 -7.82
C LYS A 139 11.51 8.84 -9.18
N ILE A 140 10.57 9.36 -9.96
CA ILE A 140 10.34 8.96 -11.35
C ILE A 140 10.54 10.19 -12.23
N PRO A 141 11.66 10.30 -12.96
CA PRO A 141 11.88 11.43 -13.85
C PRO A 141 11.04 11.28 -15.12
N ASP A 142 10.67 12.41 -15.72
CA ASP A 142 9.95 12.43 -17.00
C ASP A 142 10.78 11.89 -18.16
N GLY A 143 12.11 11.96 -18.04
CA GLY A 143 13.08 11.40 -18.98
C GLY A 143 14.44 11.19 -18.34
N TYR A 144 15.30 10.40 -19.00
CA TYR A 144 16.69 10.22 -18.57
C TYR A 144 17.60 11.20 -19.30
N ARG A 145 18.61 11.70 -18.58
CA ARG A 145 19.72 12.44 -19.16
C ARG A 145 20.48 11.52 -20.14
N SER A 146 20.65 11.96 -21.38
CA SER A 146 21.32 11.17 -22.43
C SER A 146 22.82 11.46 -22.44
N VAL A 147 23.60 10.62 -21.75
CA VAL A 147 25.08 10.68 -21.80
C VAL A 147 25.58 10.45 -23.23
N LYS A 148 24.87 9.65 -24.03
CA LYS A 148 25.19 9.47 -25.46
C LYS A 148 25.14 10.81 -26.21
N ALA A 149 24.09 11.61 -26.01
CA ALA A 149 23.94 12.89 -26.68
C ALA A 149 24.97 13.92 -26.20
N GLU A 150 25.45 13.81 -24.95
CA GLU A 150 26.53 14.64 -24.43
C GLU A 150 27.85 14.34 -25.13
N VAL A 151 28.20 13.06 -25.27
CA VAL A 151 29.42 12.63 -25.96
C VAL A 151 29.37 12.99 -27.45
N GLU A 152 28.21 12.90 -28.09
CA GLU A 152 28.05 13.30 -29.51
C GLU A 152 28.17 14.82 -29.73
N ALA A 153 28.12 15.63 -28.68
CA ALA A 153 28.24 17.08 -28.73
C ALA A 153 29.65 17.62 -28.41
N GLU A 154 30.59 16.75 -27.98
CA GLU A 154 32.01 17.05 -27.79
C GLU A 154 32.81 16.93 -29.10
#